data_AF-A0A2M7SQR5-F1
#
_entry.id   AF-A0A2M7SQR5-F1
#
_cell.length_a   1.000
_cell.length_b   1.000
_cell.length_c   1.000
_cell.angle_alpha   90.00
_cell.angle_beta   90.00
_cell.angle_gamma   90.00
#
_symmetry.space_group_name_H-M   'P 1'
#
loop_
_entity.id
_entity.type
_entity.pdbx_description
1 polymer ?
#
loop_
_entity_poly.entity_id
_entity_poly.type
_entity_poly.pdbx_seq_one_letter_code
_entity_poly.pdbx_strand_id
1 'polypeptide(L)' 'MQLDEIQRVMADYERQYDMTSAAFFAKYESGQTDDRMDYVEWAGLFQMAGHLRKQIARLSDKDKA' A
#
# COMPACT_ATOMS: atom_id res chain seq x y z
N MET A 1 1.05 4.63 14.55
CA MET A 1 2.16 3.71 14.20
C MET A 1 2.40 3.85 12.70
N GLN A 2 3.63 3.71 12.20
CA GLN A 2 3.98 3.99 10.80
C GLN A 2 3.05 3.32 9.75
N LEU A 3 2.53 2.14 10.04
CA LEU A 3 1.55 1.45 9.19
C LEU A 3 0.19 2.18 9.12
N ASP A 4 -0.27 2.74 10.24
CA ASP A 4 -1.55 3.47 10.30
C ASP A 4 -1.49 4.77 9.50
N GLU A 5 -0.33 5.45 9.53
CA GLU A 5 -0.08 6.66 8.73
C GLU A 5 -0.10 6.34 7.24
N ILE A 6 0.60 5.28 6.82
CA ILE A 6 0.59 4.82 5.42
C ILE A 6 -0.83 4.43 4.98
N GLN A 7 -1.58 3.72 5.83
CA GLN A 7 -2.98 3.37 5.54
C GLN A 7 -3.87 4.59 5.40
N ARG A 8 -3.66 5.63 6.23
CA ARG A 8 -4.42 6.87 6.15
C ARG A 8 -4.15 7.62 4.85
N VAL A 9 -2.88 7.75 4.47
CA VAL A 9 -2.50 8.40 3.20
C VAL A 9 -3.05 7.61 2.01
N MET A 10 -2.95 6.28 2.03
CA MET A 10 -3.58 5.43 1.00
C MET A 10 -5.09 5.64 0.94
N ALA A 11 -5.79 5.76 2.08
CA ALA A 11 -7.22 6.04 2.10
C ALA A 11 -7.61 7.42 1.55
N ASP A 12 -6.68 8.39 1.55
CA ASP A 12 -6.88 9.68 0.88
C ASP A 12 -6.78 9.51 -0.65
N TYR A 13 -5.79 8.76 -1.14
CA TYR A 13 -5.70 8.41 -2.58
C TYR A 13 -6.89 7.59 -3.06
N GLU A 14 -7.36 6.63 -2.25
CA GLU A 14 -8.54 5.82 -2.59
C GLU A 14 -9.78 6.68 -2.80
N ARG A 15 -9.94 7.71 -1.97
CA ARG A 15 -11.02 8.70 -2.10
C ARG A 15 -10.79 9.66 -3.27
N GLN A 16 -9.56 10.09 -3.50
CA GLN A 16 -9.21 11.00 -4.60
C GLN A 16 -9.48 10.40 -5.98
N TYR A 17 -9.17 9.10 -6.15
CA TYR A 17 -9.29 8.40 -7.43
C TYR A 17 -10.49 7.45 -7.52
N ASP A 18 -11.33 7.42 -6.47
CA ASP A 18 -12.48 6.50 -6.33
C ASP A 18 -12.11 5.04 -6.67
N MET A 19 -10.97 4.60 -6.14
CA MET A 19 -10.36 3.33 -6.49
C MET A 19 -9.61 2.74 -5.31
N THR A 20 -9.84 1.48 -4.98
CA THR A 20 -9.09 0.82 -3.90
C THR A 20 -7.60 0.70 -4.24
N SER A 21 -6.73 0.76 -3.24
CA SER A 21 -5.28 0.62 -3.43
C SER A 21 -4.90 -0.72 -4.07
N ALA A 22 -5.68 -1.78 -3.80
CA ALA A 22 -5.48 -3.09 -4.42
C ALA A 22 -5.80 -3.07 -5.92
N ALA A 23 -6.91 -2.44 -6.32
CA ALA A 23 -7.28 -2.31 -7.73
C ALA A 23 -6.31 -1.38 -8.48
N PHE A 24 -5.90 -0.28 -7.84
CA PHE A 24 -4.87 0.61 -8.36
C PHE A 24 -3.55 -0.14 -8.58
N PHE A 25 -3.07 -0.89 -7.59
CA PHE A 25 -1.80 -1.60 -7.67
C PHE A 25 -1.81 -2.68 -8.77
N ALA A 26 -2.92 -3.40 -8.95
CA ALA A 26 -3.06 -4.35 -10.05
C ALA A 26 -2.96 -3.67 -11.43
N LYS A 27 -3.55 -2.47 -11.58
CA LYS A 27 -3.39 -1.66 -12.79
C LYS A 27 -1.95 -1.17 -12.97
N TYR A 28 -1.32 -0.75 -11.87
CA TYR A 28 0.07 -0.26 -11.86
C TYR A 28 1.05 -1.34 -12.33
N GLU A 29 0.94 -2.56 -11.79
CA GLU A 29 1.77 -3.69 -12.21
C GLU A 29 1.54 -4.11 -13.65
N SER A 30 0.31 -3.95 -14.16
CA SER A 30 -0.02 -4.24 -15.56
C SER A 30 0.46 -3.17 -16.56
N GLY A 31 1.08 -2.09 -16.08
CA GLY A 31 1.49 -0.96 -16.93
C GLY A 31 0.32 -0.15 -17.48
N GLN A 32 -0.87 -0.26 -16.87
CA GLN A 32 -2.07 0.49 -17.25
C GLN A 32 -2.22 1.80 -16.46
N THR A 33 -1.21 2.16 -15.69
CA THR A 33 -1.15 3.44 -14.98
C THR A 33 -0.37 4.47 -15.78
N ASP A 34 -0.74 5.72 -15.56
CA ASP A 34 -0.08 6.89 -16.13
C ASP A 34 1.26 7.17 -15.43
N ASP A 35 2.10 8.03 -16.00
CA ASP A 35 3.41 8.41 -15.43
C ASP A 35 3.29 9.49 -14.33
N ARG A 36 2.13 9.60 -13.70
CA ARG A 36 1.87 10.60 -12.68
C ARG A 36 2.66 10.26 -11.41
N MET A 37 3.33 11.27 -10.86
CA MET A 37 4.12 11.13 -9.64
C MET A 37 3.28 10.56 -8.48
N ASP A 38 2.00 10.94 -8.39
CA ASP A 38 1.04 10.43 -7.41
C ASP A 38 0.89 8.90 -7.48
N TYR A 39 0.94 8.31 -8.67
CA TYR A 39 0.82 6.85 -8.85
C TYR A 39 2.07 6.12 -8.37
N VAL A 40 3.25 6.69 -8.64
CA VAL A 40 4.52 6.13 -8.16
C VAL A 40 4.55 6.17 -6.62
N GLU A 41 4.12 7.29 -6.03
CA GLU A 41 4.02 7.44 -4.58
C GLU A 41 3.03 6.44 -3.97
N TRP A 42 1.82 6.35 -4.54
CA TRP A 42 0.78 5.43 -4.05
C TRP A 42 1.21 3.96 -4.15
N ALA A 43 1.89 3.57 -5.23
CA ALA A 43 2.43 2.22 -5.39
C ALA A 43 3.50 1.91 -4.33
N GLY A 44 4.40 2.86 -4.06
CA GLY A 44 5.41 2.74 -3.01
C GLY A 44 4.79 2.57 -1.62
N LEU A 45 3.75 3.35 -1.30
CA LEU A 45 3.01 3.23 -0.05
C LEU A 45 2.35 1.86 0.11
N PHE A 46 1.73 1.35 -0.96
CA PHE A 46 1.09 0.02 -0.94
C PHE A 46 2.11 -1.10 -0.68
N GLN A 47 3.26 -1.06 -1.36
CA GLN A 47 4.34 -2.03 -1.14
C GLN A 47 4.90 -1.95 0.28
N MET A 48 5.12 -0.75 0.80
CA MET A 48 5.64 -0.54 2.15
C MET A 48 4.65 -1.03 3.22
N ALA A 49 3.36 -0.76 3.06
CA ALA A 49 2.32 -1.29 3.93
C ALA A 49 2.31 -2.83 3.94
N GLY A 50 2.48 -3.45 2.77
CA GLY A 50 2.59 -4.91 2.64
C GLY A 50 3.83 -5.47 3.34
N HIS A 51 4.98 -4.81 3.23
CA HIS A 51 6.21 -5.23 3.91
C HIS A 51 6.05 -5.13 5.44
N LEU A 52 5.57 -3.99 5.95
CA LEU A 52 5.35 -3.79 7.38
C LEU A 52 4.38 -4.82 7.97
N ARG A 53 3.26 -5.10 7.28
CA ARG A 53 2.31 -6.16 7.69
C ARG A 53 2.99 -7.53 7.77
N LYS A 54 3.81 -7.90 6.78
CA LYS A 54 4.58 -9.15 6.81
C LYS A 54 5.60 -9.19 7.95
N GLN A 55 6.23 -8.06 8.29
CA GLN A 55 7.15 -8.00 9.43
C GLN A 55 6.41 -8.18 10.76
N ILE A 56 5.29 -7.48 10.96
CA ILE A 56 4.44 -7.61 12.15
C ILE A 56 3.94 -9.05 12.30
N ALA A 57 3.44 -9.65 11.21
CA ALA A 57 2.99 -11.04 11.21
C ALA A 57 4.11 -12.01 11.60
N ARG A 58 5.32 -11.85 11.03
CA ARG A 58 6.49 -12.68 11.37
C ARG A 58 6.93 -12.55 12.83
N LEU A 59 6.87 -11.34 13.38
CA LEU A 59 7.20 -11.11 14.79
C LEU A 59 6.15 -11.75 15.70
N SER A 60 4.86 -11.57 15.37
CA SER A 60 3.76 -12.19 16.11
C SER A 60 3.77 -13.72 16.05
N ASP A 61 4.27 -14.33 14.97
CA ASP A 61 4.40 -15.79 14.85
C ASP A 61 5.60 -16.31 15.66
N LYS A 62 6.71 -15.58 15.69
CA LYS A 62 7.90 -15.95 16.48
C LYS A 62 7.67 -15.92 17.98
N ASP A 63 6.77 -15.06 18.47
CA ASP A 63 6.40 -15.02 19.88
C ASP A 63 5.51 -16.21 20.31
N LYS A 64 5.01 -17.01 19.36
CA LYS A 64 4.18 -18.20 19.61
C LYS A 64 4.92 -19.54 19.45
N ALA A 65 6.18 -19.54 19.00
CA ALA A 65 7.00 -20.74 18.77
C ALA A 65 8.04 -20.91 19.87
#